data_AF-A0A8T6CJC4-F1
#
_entry.id   AF-A0A8T6CJC4-F1
#
_cell.length_a   1.000
_cell.length_b   1.000
_cell.length_c   1.000
_cell.angle_alpha   90.00
_cell.angle_beta   90.00
_cell.angle_gamma   90.00
#
_symmetry.space_group_name_H-M   'P 1'
#
loop_
_entity.id
_entity.type
_entity.pdbx_description
1 polymer ?
#
loop_
_entity_poly.entity_id
_entity_poly.type
_entity_poly.pdbx_seq_one_letter_code
_entity_poly.pdbx_strand_id
1 'polypeptide(L)'
;MSLRCAAHGLRLRSRALPPGRPRDRHRHAQGPGEAPEHLVPAPAGAREGRPAPRRAAGVGERRTRAVPLASQASRTDAGRDGPPVQRRGRLRRRALAVAFDNLFSEIVFWALAVVTIGSAALVVHLRSIFRAALMLVVSFLGIAGIFAMVNAEFLAVVQVLVYGGGIAVLVIFAVMMTRDVDTGNRSTAVQPVALMMGIALLGALAYSIVQAEWALLPDSLPGPIATVFVETPTQLGRLLLSDYVLAFEVAGVLLLAAVIGALSLVRERHDA
;
A
#
# COMPACT_ATOMS: atom_id res chain seq x y z
N MET A 1 -32.01 23.24 -42.04
CA MET A 1 -32.65 23.33 -40.72
C MET A 1 -31.57 23.72 -39.70
N SER A 2 -31.57 25.01 -39.33
CA SER A 2 -30.93 25.72 -38.20
C SER A 2 -29.55 25.30 -37.64
N LEU A 3 -28.56 26.17 -37.86
CA LEU A 3 -27.45 26.47 -36.94
C LEU A 3 -27.97 27.32 -35.75
N ARG A 4 -27.42 27.11 -34.54
CA ARG A 4 -27.26 28.05 -33.39
C ARG A 4 -26.60 27.25 -32.23
N CYS A 5 -25.36 27.49 -31.77
CA CYS A 5 -24.77 28.63 -31.04
C CYS A 5 -25.45 29.00 -29.70
N ALA A 6 -24.61 29.22 -28.68
CA ALA A 6 -24.83 29.73 -27.29
C ALA A 6 -24.91 28.65 -26.17
N ALA A 7 -23.82 28.37 -25.43
CA ALA A 7 -23.21 29.16 -24.35
C ALA A 7 -24.05 29.20 -23.05
N HIS A 8 -23.66 28.45 -22.01
CA HIS A 8 -23.79 28.92 -20.62
C HIS A 8 -23.03 28.06 -19.58
N GLY A 9 -22.08 28.69 -18.89
CA GLY A 9 -21.98 28.56 -17.42
C GLY A 9 -20.99 27.58 -16.80
N LEU A 10 -19.68 27.76 -17.01
CA LEU A 10 -18.67 27.29 -16.04
C LEU A 10 -18.77 28.11 -14.74
N ARG A 11 -19.12 27.47 -13.62
CA ARG A 11 -18.95 28.06 -12.27
C ARG A 11 -17.69 27.49 -11.62
N LEU A 12 -16.61 28.25 -11.73
CA LEU A 12 -15.39 28.09 -10.95
C LEU A 12 -15.68 28.48 -9.49
N ARG A 13 -15.61 27.52 -8.56
CA ARG A 13 -15.61 27.80 -7.10
C ARG A 13 -14.16 28.00 -6.66
N SER A 14 -13.79 29.26 -6.52
CA SER A 14 -12.55 29.74 -5.94
C SER A 14 -12.49 29.44 -4.43
N ARG A 15 -11.39 28.80 -4.01
CA ARG A 15 -10.99 28.61 -2.61
C ARG A 15 -10.67 29.96 -1.97
N ALA A 16 -11.26 30.23 -0.80
CA ALA A 16 -10.87 31.34 0.06
C ALA A 16 -9.71 30.90 0.98
N LEU A 17 -8.61 31.63 0.92
CA LEU A 17 -7.43 31.52 1.79
C LEU A 17 -7.56 32.57 2.91
N PRO A 18 -7.28 32.25 4.19
CA PRO A 18 -7.32 33.24 5.26
C PRO A 18 -6.08 34.15 5.27
N PRO A 19 -6.20 35.40 5.77
CA PRO A 19 -5.16 36.41 5.68
C PRO A 19 -4.09 36.25 6.77
N GLY A 20 -2.83 36.48 6.40
CA GLY A 20 -1.72 36.64 7.33
C GLY A 20 -1.39 38.11 7.60
N ARG A 21 -0.86 38.38 8.81
CA ARG A 21 0.17 39.39 9.21
C ARG A 21 0.06 39.68 10.73
N PRO A 22 1.02 40.39 11.37
CA PRO A 22 2.43 40.67 11.05
C PRO A 22 3.41 40.26 12.19
N ARG A 23 4.64 39.86 11.88
CA ARG A 23 5.91 40.55 12.21
C ARG A 23 5.88 41.49 13.44
N ASP A 24 6.63 41.10 14.48
CA ASP A 24 7.37 42.08 15.28
C ASP A 24 8.81 41.66 15.60
N ARG A 25 9.68 42.65 15.51
CA ARG A 25 11.14 42.62 15.60
C ARG A 25 11.59 43.00 17.00
N HIS A 26 12.51 42.25 17.61
CA HIS A 26 13.60 42.79 18.44
C HIS A 26 14.77 41.77 18.37
N ARG A 27 15.82 42.00 17.56
CA ARG A 27 17.10 42.69 17.86
C ARG A 27 17.76 42.26 19.18
N HIS A 28 18.86 41.51 19.11
CA HIS A 28 20.24 41.97 19.39
C HIS A 28 21.21 40.76 19.34
N ALA A 29 22.19 40.81 18.42
CA ALA A 29 23.64 40.91 18.71
C ALA A 29 24.29 39.52 18.92
N GLN A 30 24.94 38.97 17.88
CA GLN A 30 26.39 39.01 17.63
C GLN A 30 27.15 37.95 18.45
N GLY A 31 27.70 36.95 17.75
CA GLY A 31 28.64 35.95 18.29
C GLY A 31 30.03 36.56 18.55
N PRO A 32 31.15 35.80 18.49
CA PRO A 32 31.34 34.45 17.92
C PRO A 32 32.14 33.48 18.82
N GLY A 33 32.32 32.23 18.39
CA GLY A 33 33.46 31.41 18.82
C GLY A 33 33.17 29.94 19.13
N GLU A 34 33.64 29.09 18.22
CA GLU A 34 34.25 27.77 18.47
C GLU A 34 33.37 26.58 18.91
N ALA A 35 33.30 25.59 18.00
CA ALA A 35 33.10 24.16 18.30
C ALA A 35 34.46 23.54 18.72
N PRO A 36 34.62 22.21 18.95
CA PRO A 36 33.66 21.10 19.09
C PRO A 36 33.99 20.20 20.32
N GLU A 37 33.57 18.93 20.28
CA GLU A 37 33.97 17.78 21.12
C GLU A 37 33.03 17.43 22.29
N HIS A 38 32.27 16.35 22.17
CA HIS A 38 32.61 14.96 22.52
C HIS A 38 32.62 14.72 24.04
N LEU A 39 32.01 13.60 24.43
CA LEU A 39 32.31 12.78 25.61
C LEU A 39 31.29 12.85 26.77
N VAL A 40 30.42 11.84 26.74
CA VAL A 40 29.78 11.18 27.89
C VAL A 40 30.82 10.88 28.98
N PRO A 41 30.53 11.07 30.28
CA PRO A 41 30.30 9.88 31.09
C PRO A 41 29.21 10.02 32.18
N ALA A 42 28.64 8.86 32.50
CA ALA A 42 27.90 8.59 33.73
C ALA A 42 28.77 8.79 34.99
N PRO A 43 28.16 8.77 36.18
CA PRO A 43 28.84 8.15 37.31
C PRO A 43 27.99 7.09 38.01
N ALA A 44 28.62 5.92 38.15
CA ALA A 44 28.33 4.93 39.17
C ALA A 44 28.88 5.42 40.53
N GLY A 45 28.24 4.99 41.61
CA GLY A 45 28.38 5.58 42.93
C GLY A 45 29.57 5.13 43.78
N ALA A 46 29.73 5.79 44.93
CA ALA A 46 30.29 5.22 46.16
C ALA A 46 30.20 6.25 47.31
N ARG A 47 29.48 5.83 48.35
CA ARG A 47 29.83 5.85 49.78
C ARG A 47 30.04 7.15 50.59
N GLU A 48 29.52 7.01 51.82
CA GLU A 48 29.93 7.57 53.11
C GLU A 48 29.65 9.04 53.45
N GLY A 49 28.87 9.27 54.53
CA GLY A 49 28.93 10.50 55.34
C GLY A 49 27.60 11.05 55.86
N ARG A 50 27.14 10.58 57.03
CA ARG A 50 26.29 11.36 57.98
C ARG A 50 27.22 11.99 59.04
N PRO A 51 26.83 12.99 59.88
CA PRO A 51 25.49 13.46 60.29
C PRO A 51 25.31 15.01 60.17
N ALA A 52 24.13 15.65 60.28
CA ALA A 52 23.35 15.99 61.49
C ALA A 52 22.28 17.07 61.10
N PRO A 53 21.26 17.36 61.95
CA PRO A 53 20.01 18.00 61.53
C PRO A 53 19.98 19.52 61.77
N ARG A 54 19.24 20.27 60.95
CA ARG A 54 18.80 21.64 61.28
C ARG A 54 17.32 21.86 60.95
N ARG A 55 16.56 22.08 62.02
CA ARG A 55 15.21 22.66 62.05
C ARG A 55 15.22 24.09 61.49
N ALA A 56 14.22 24.41 60.68
CA ALA A 56 13.44 25.66 60.68
C ALA A 56 12.28 25.44 59.71
N ALA A 57 11.02 25.29 60.15
CA ALA A 57 10.13 26.34 60.65
C ALA A 57 9.79 27.40 59.58
N GLY A 58 8.50 27.42 59.20
CA GLY A 58 7.89 28.33 58.22
C GLY A 58 6.83 27.55 57.43
N VAL A 59 5.69 27.16 58.01
CA VAL A 59 4.53 28.03 58.30
C VAL A 59 4.28 29.00 57.15
N GLY A 60 3.37 28.61 56.27
CA GLY A 60 2.87 29.39 55.15
C GLY A 60 1.47 28.90 54.81
N GLU A 61 0.52 29.25 55.68
CA GLU A 61 -0.91 29.13 55.47
C GLU A 61 -1.32 29.62 54.07
N ARG A 62 -1.75 28.69 53.22
CA ARG A 62 -2.61 29.01 52.07
C ARG A 62 -3.98 28.39 52.24
N ARG A 63 -4.77 29.11 53.03
CA ARG A 63 -6.16 29.51 52.75
C ARG A 63 -6.95 28.48 51.93
N THR A 64 -7.51 27.52 52.66
CA THR A 64 -8.65 26.70 52.26
C THR A 64 -9.78 27.62 51.78
N ARG A 65 -9.93 27.76 50.46
CA ARG A 65 -11.18 28.26 49.87
C ARG A 65 -12.19 27.13 49.97
N ALA A 66 -13.13 27.30 50.89
CA ALA A 66 -14.36 26.52 50.94
C ALA A 66 -15.05 26.62 49.57
N VAL A 67 -15.14 25.48 48.89
CA VAL A 67 -16.02 25.28 47.74
C VAL A 67 -17.43 25.13 48.31
N PRO A 68 -18.42 25.95 47.93
CA PRO A 68 -19.77 25.78 48.39
C PRO A 68 -20.33 24.46 47.83
N LEU A 69 -20.57 23.52 48.74
CA LEU A 69 -21.36 22.30 48.56
C LEU A 69 -22.81 22.70 48.26
N ALA A 70 -23.06 23.08 47.01
CA ALA A 70 -24.40 23.23 46.46
C ALA A 70 -24.76 21.94 45.70
N SER A 71 -25.57 21.11 46.35
CA SER A 71 -26.82 20.64 45.76
C SER A 71 -26.78 20.24 44.27
N GLN A 72 -26.16 19.11 43.95
CA GLN A 72 -26.51 18.31 42.76
C GLN A 72 -26.67 16.83 43.15
N ALA A 73 -27.61 16.59 44.05
CA ALA A 73 -28.38 15.35 44.01
C ALA A 73 -29.42 15.48 42.88
N SER A 74 -29.73 14.36 42.23
CA SER A 74 -30.75 14.15 41.19
C SER A 74 -30.36 14.49 39.75
N ARG A 75 -29.67 13.53 39.11
CA ARG A 75 -30.12 12.88 37.86
C ARG A 75 -29.23 11.65 37.61
N THR A 76 -29.48 10.60 38.39
CA THR A 76 -29.42 9.27 37.82
C THR A 76 -30.43 9.26 36.67
N ASP A 77 -29.95 9.49 35.46
CA ASP A 77 -30.68 9.29 34.21
C ASP A 77 -30.82 7.77 33.99
N ALA A 78 -31.55 7.15 34.91
CA ALA A 78 -32.11 5.83 34.79
C ALA A 78 -33.40 5.99 34.00
N GLY A 79 -33.39 5.58 32.75
CA GLY A 79 -34.61 5.51 31.94
C GLY A 79 -34.52 6.18 30.58
N ARG A 80 -33.56 5.75 29.74
CA ARG A 80 -33.78 5.78 28.29
C ARG A 80 -33.46 4.45 27.64
N ASP A 81 -33.95 3.37 28.25
CA ASP A 81 -34.11 2.08 27.59
C ASP A 81 -35.28 2.20 26.61
N GLY A 82 -34.99 2.73 25.41
CA GLY A 82 -35.88 2.53 24.26
C GLY A 82 -36.07 1.03 24.01
N PRO A 83 -37.22 0.58 23.47
CA PRO A 83 -37.57 -0.83 23.42
C PRO A 83 -36.46 -1.69 22.74
N PRO A 84 -36.12 -2.87 23.28
CA PRO A 84 -35.04 -3.74 22.78
C PRO A 84 -35.24 -4.19 21.32
N VAL A 85 -36.45 -4.01 20.77
CA VAL A 85 -36.81 -4.27 19.37
C VAL A 85 -36.01 -3.39 18.39
N GLN A 86 -35.70 -2.13 18.74
CA GLN A 86 -35.01 -1.19 17.83
C GLN A 86 -33.51 -1.53 17.66
N ARG A 87 -32.88 -2.18 18.65
CA ARG A 87 -31.47 -2.62 18.59
C ARG A 87 -31.29 -3.84 17.68
N ARG A 88 -32.19 -4.82 17.74
CA ARG A 88 -32.17 -6.02 16.88
C ARG A 88 -32.26 -5.67 15.39
N GLY A 89 -33.09 -4.68 15.02
CA GLY A 89 -33.21 -4.23 13.63
C GLY A 89 -31.92 -3.61 13.08
N ARG A 90 -31.21 -2.81 13.88
CA ARG A 90 -29.91 -2.21 13.49
C ARG A 90 -28.79 -3.25 13.40
N LEU A 91 -28.75 -4.22 14.32
CA LEU A 91 -27.78 -5.31 14.29
C LEU A 91 -28.01 -6.22 13.08
N ARG A 92 -29.27 -6.58 12.79
CA ARG A 92 -29.62 -7.39 11.62
C ARG A 92 -29.32 -6.66 10.31
N ARG A 93 -29.57 -5.36 10.22
CA ARG A 93 -29.20 -4.54 9.04
C ARG A 93 -27.68 -4.44 8.86
N ARG A 94 -26.91 -4.28 9.94
CA ARG A 94 -25.43 -4.28 9.88
C ARG A 94 -24.87 -5.65 9.50
N ALA A 95 -25.37 -6.73 10.10
CA ALA A 95 -24.96 -8.09 9.77
C ALA A 95 -25.28 -8.44 8.31
N LEU A 96 -26.47 -8.02 7.84
CA LEU A 96 -26.88 -8.21 6.46
C LEU A 96 -26.00 -7.39 5.49
N ALA A 97 -25.68 -6.12 5.82
CA ALA A 97 -24.75 -5.32 5.01
C ALA A 97 -23.34 -5.95 4.92
N VAL A 98 -22.75 -6.35 6.06
CA VAL A 98 -21.44 -7.02 6.10
C VAL A 98 -21.47 -8.35 5.35
N ALA A 99 -22.54 -9.14 5.48
CA ALA A 99 -22.69 -10.38 4.74
C ALA A 99 -22.80 -10.15 3.23
N PHE A 100 -23.49 -9.09 2.79
CA PHE A 100 -23.55 -8.71 1.39
C PHE A 100 -22.20 -8.20 0.85
N ASP A 101 -21.45 -7.42 1.63
CA ASP A 101 -20.11 -6.94 1.26
C ASP A 101 -19.10 -8.10 1.12
N ASN A 102 -19.16 -9.07 2.05
CA ASN A 102 -18.34 -10.28 1.99
C ASN A 102 -18.70 -11.16 0.77
N LEU A 103 -19.99 -11.36 0.52
CA LEU A 103 -20.43 -12.16 -0.63
C LEU A 103 -20.04 -11.51 -1.96
N PHE A 104 -20.19 -10.19 -2.08
CA PHE A 104 -19.81 -9.46 -3.29
C PHE A 104 -18.30 -9.55 -3.55
N SER A 105 -17.47 -9.31 -2.54
CA SER A 105 -16.01 -9.40 -2.67
C SER A 105 -15.55 -10.82 -3.01
N GLU A 106 -16.15 -11.85 -2.41
CA GLU A 106 -15.84 -13.25 -2.73
C GLU A 106 -16.22 -13.62 -4.17
N ILE A 107 -17.40 -13.21 -4.63
CA ILE A 107 -17.83 -13.43 -6.02
C ILE A 107 -16.88 -12.75 -7.01
N VAL A 108 -16.53 -11.48 -6.76
CA VAL A 108 -15.64 -10.73 -7.65
C VAL A 108 -14.22 -11.31 -7.62
N PHE A 109 -13.72 -11.73 -6.45
CA PHE A 109 -12.43 -12.40 -6.33
C PHE A 109 -12.38 -13.68 -7.17
N TRP A 110 -13.37 -14.57 -7.03
CA TRP A 110 -13.43 -15.81 -7.81
C TRP A 110 -13.59 -15.54 -9.31
N ALA A 111 -14.40 -14.55 -9.70
CA ALA A 111 -14.52 -14.15 -11.09
C ALA A 111 -13.18 -13.67 -11.67
N LEU A 112 -12.46 -12.80 -10.96
CA LEU A 112 -11.13 -12.34 -11.36
C LEU A 112 -10.11 -13.47 -11.40
N ALA A 113 -10.11 -14.38 -10.42
CA ALA A 113 -9.22 -15.53 -10.37
C ALA A 113 -9.42 -16.45 -11.57
N VAL A 114 -10.68 -16.80 -11.88
CA VAL A 114 -11.02 -17.65 -13.04
C VAL A 114 -10.64 -16.96 -14.35
N VAL A 115 -10.89 -15.66 -14.50
CA VAL A 115 -10.48 -14.90 -15.70
C VAL A 115 -8.96 -14.86 -15.82
N THR A 116 -8.23 -14.66 -14.71
CA THR A 116 -6.76 -14.59 -14.69
C THR A 116 -6.12 -15.91 -15.08
N ILE A 117 -6.57 -17.01 -14.47
CA ILE A 117 -6.06 -18.36 -14.76
C ILE A 117 -6.50 -18.81 -16.15
N GLY A 118 -7.76 -18.57 -16.52
CA GLY A 118 -8.30 -18.92 -17.83
C GLY A 118 -7.58 -18.21 -18.96
N SER A 119 -7.30 -16.92 -18.81
CA SER A 119 -6.49 -16.17 -19.78
C SER A 119 -5.04 -16.64 -19.83
N ALA A 120 -4.40 -16.91 -18.69
CA ALA A 120 -3.04 -17.47 -18.64
C ALA A 120 -2.95 -18.85 -19.33
N ALA A 121 -3.94 -19.73 -19.11
CA ALA A 121 -4.04 -20.99 -19.84
C ALA A 121 -4.24 -20.74 -21.35
N LEU A 122 -5.07 -19.77 -21.72
CA LEU A 122 -5.34 -19.47 -23.12
C LEU A 122 -4.10 -18.91 -23.86
N VAL A 123 -3.21 -18.18 -23.17
CA VAL A 123 -1.91 -17.74 -23.73
C VAL A 123 -1.11 -18.91 -24.27
N VAL A 124 -1.05 -20.04 -23.56
CA VAL A 124 -0.26 -21.22 -23.98
C VAL A 124 -1.01 -22.14 -24.95
N HIS A 125 -2.35 -22.09 -24.98
CA HIS A 125 -3.16 -22.92 -25.88
C HIS A 125 -3.41 -22.26 -27.24
N LEU A 126 -3.36 -20.92 -27.33
CA LEU A 126 -3.61 -20.21 -28.58
C LEU A 126 -2.45 -20.36 -29.56
N ARG A 127 -2.75 -20.87 -30.76
CA ARG A 127 -1.77 -20.99 -31.84
C ARG A 127 -1.32 -19.66 -32.42
N SER A 128 -2.21 -18.68 -32.46
CA SER A 128 -1.89 -17.35 -32.97
C SER A 128 -1.24 -16.51 -31.87
N ILE A 129 0.01 -16.13 -32.09
CA ILE A 129 0.80 -15.43 -31.07
C ILE A 129 0.22 -14.05 -30.75
N PHE A 130 -0.39 -13.37 -31.72
CA PHE A 130 -1.09 -12.11 -31.46
C PHE A 130 -2.24 -12.27 -30.45
N ARG A 131 -3.12 -13.27 -30.63
CA ARG A 131 -4.21 -13.52 -29.67
C ARG A 131 -3.67 -13.99 -28.32
N ALA A 132 -2.58 -14.75 -28.31
CA ALA A 132 -1.91 -15.14 -27.07
C ALA A 132 -1.39 -13.90 -26.32
N ALA A 133 -0.76 -12.95 -27.01
CA ALA A 133 -0.28 -11.70 -26.41
C ALA A 133 -1.43 -10.82 -25.87
N LEU A 134 -2.58 -10.76 -26.56
CA LEU A 134 -3.77 -10.09 -26.03
C LEU A 134 -4.33 -10.77 -24.77
N MET A 135 -4.34 -12.10 -24.71
CA MET A 135 -4.76 -12.84 -23.52
C MET A 135 -3.81 -12.65 -22.34
N LEU A 136 -2.52 -12.41 -22.61
CA LEU A 136 -1.56 -12.06 -21.56
C LEU A 136 -1.92 -10.72 -20.90
N VAL A 137 -2.34 -9.72 -21.68
CA VAL A 137 -2.83 -8.44 -21.15
C VAL A 137 -4.04 -8.66 -20.24
N VAL A 138 -5.00 -9.49 -20.66
CA VAL A 138 -6.18 -9.83 -19.83
C VAL A 138 -5.75 -10.47 -18.51
N SER A 139 -4.76 -11.35 -18.52
CA SER A 139 -4.23 -11.97 -17.31
C SER A 139 -3.60 -10.94 -16.36
N PHE A 140 -2.78 -10.02 -16.88
CA PHE A 140 -2.20 -8.94 -16.07
C PHE A 140 -3.24 -7.97 -15.50
N LEU A 141 -4.30 -7.67 -16.25
CA LEU A 141 -5.43 -6.88 -15.76
C LEU A 141 -6.20 -7.61 -14.66
N GLY A 142 -6.38 -8.93 -14.78
CA GLY A 142 -6.97 -9.77 -13.75
C GLY A 142 -6.16 -9.73 -12.44
N ILE A 143 -4.84 -9.86 -12.52
CA ILE A 143 -3.92 -9.74 -11.37
C ILE A 143 -4.01 -8.34 -10.76
N ALA A 144 -4.04 -7.28 -11.56
CA ALA A 144 -4.20 -5.92 -11.07
C ALA A 144 -5.52 -5.73 -10.30
N GLY A 145 -6.61 -6.36 -10.78
CA GLY A 145 -7.89 -6.40 -10.08
C GLY A 145 -7.81 -7.13 -8.73
N ILE A 146 -7.07 -8.24 -8.66
CA ILE A 146 -6.82 -8.96 -7.41
C ILE A 146 -6.00 -8.09 -6.44
N PHE A 147 -4.98 -7.38 -6.91
CA PHE A 147 -4.22 -6.42 -6.08
C PHE A 147 -5.10 -5.31 -5.53
N ALA A 148 -6.02 -4.78 -6.33
CA ALA A 148 -6.99 -3.80 -5.85
C ALA A 148 -7.91 -4.38 -4.76
N MET A 149 -8.34 -5.64 -4.89
CA MET A 149 -9.17 -6.34 -3.89
C MET A 149 -8.45 -6.53 -2.55
N VAL A 150 -7.15 -6.83 -2.57
CA VAL A 150 -6.36 -7.03 -1.33
C VAL A 150 -5.83 -5.72 -0.74
N ASN A 151 -6.40 -4.57 -1.09
CA ASN A 151 -5.98 -3.22 -0.65
C ASN A 151 -4.53 -2.84 -1.05
N ALA A 152 -3.98 -3.47 -2.10
CA ALA A 152 -2.66 -3.15 -2.65
C ALA A 152 -2.77 -2.19 -3.85
N GLU A 153 -3.38 -1.02 -3.63
CA GLU A 153 -3.72 -0.06 -4.68
C GLU A 153 -2.50 0.43 -5.47
N PHE A 154 -1.41 0.76 -4.78
CA PHE A 154 -0.16 1.16 -5.42
C PHE A 154 0.36 0.06 -6.36
N LEU A 155 0.34 -1.19 -5.90
CA LEU A 155 0.82 -2.34 -6.66
C LEU A 155 -0.10 -2.64 -7.85
N ALA A 156 -1.42 -2.47 -7.69
CA ALA A 156 -2.38 -2.58 -8.78
C ALA A 156 -2.09 -1.57 -9.91
N VAL A 157 -1.83 -0.31 -9.56
CA VAL A 157 -1.48 0.73 -10.54
C VAL A 157 -0.15 0.43 -11.23
N VAL A 158 0.88 0.01 -10.47
CA VAL A 158 2.18 -0.39 -11.03
C VAL A 158 2.02 -1.61 -11.95
N GLN A 159 1.17 -2.57 -11.60
CA GLN A 159 0.88 -3.74 -12.43
C GLN A 159 0.31 -3.34 -13.78
N VAL A 160 -0.65 -2.40 -13.80
CA VAL A 160 -1.21 -1.88 -15.05
C VAL A 160 -0.18 -1.08 -15.83
N LEU A 161 0.58 -0.20 -15.18
CA LEU A 161 1.54 0.68 -15.85
C LEU A 161 2.72 -0.11 -16.47
N VAL A 162 3.35 -0.99 -15.68
CA VAL A 162 4.58 -1.69 -16.07
C VAL A 162 4.28 -2.96 -16.86
N TYR A 163 3.46 -3.86 -16.31
CA TYR A 163 3.21 -5.16 -16.95
C TYR A 163 2.17 -5.06 -18.07
N GLY A 164 1.03 -4.41 -17.81
CA GLY A 164 -0.01 -4.22 -18.82
C GLY A 164 0.37 -3.20 -19.90
N GLY A 165 0.94 -2.07 -19.50
CA GLY A 165 1.22 -0.92 -20.37
C GLY A 165 2.58 -0.96 -21.06
N GLY A 166 3.64 -1.34 -20.36
CA GLY A 166 5.00 -1.39 -20.91
C GLY A 166 5.34 -2.74 -21.52
N ILE A 167 5.45 -3.76 -20.67
CA ILE A 167 5.96 -5.09 -21.04
C ILE A 167 5.04 -5.76 -22.05
N ALA A 168 3.73 -5.83 -21.78
CA ALA A 168 2.82 -6.50 -22.70
C ALA A 168 2.72 -5.80 -24.06
N VAL A 169 2.78 -4.46 -24.09
CA VAL A 169 2.81 -3.69 -25.35
C VAL A 169 4.11 -3.97 -26.12
N LEU A 170 5.26 -3.97 -25.44
CA LEU A 170 6.55 -4.34 -26.06
C LEU A 170 6.50 -5.77 -26.63
N VAL A 171 5.94 -6.73 -25.89
CA VAL A 171 5.77 -8.12 -26.35
C VAL A 171 4.85 -8.18 -27.57
N ILE A 172 3.72 -7.48 -27.57
CA ILE A 172 2.80 -7.43 -28.72
C ILE A 172 3.52 -6.88 -29.96
N PHE A 173 4.24 -5.76 -29.83
CA PHE A 173 5.00 -5.20 -30.95
C PHE A 173 6.09 -6.15 -31.45
N ALA A 174 6.87 -6.75 -30.54
CA ALA A 174 7.94 -7.68 -30.89
C ALA A 174 7.41 -8.92 -31.61
N VAL A 175 6.33 -9.51 -31.09
CA VAL A 175 5.65 -10.66 -31.71
C VAL A 175 5.08 -10.30 -33.07
N MET A 176 4.44 -9.12 -33.21
CA MET A 176 3.85 -8.70 -34.48
C MET A 176 4.92 -8.41 -35.54
N MET A 177 6.09 -7.90 -35.13
CA MET A 177 7.24 -7.66 -36.02
C MET A 177 7.91 -8.98 -36.46
N THR A 178 7.79 -10.03 -35.67
CA THR A 178 8.35 -11.35 -35.99
C THR A 178 7.43 -12.09 -36.97
N ARG A 179 7.81 -12.11 -38.25
CA ARG A 179 7.21 -12.99 -39.27
C ARG A 179 7.90 -14.35 -39.22
N ASP A 180 7.16 -15.44 -39.46
CA ASP A 180 7.60 -16.86 -39.46
C ASP A 180 7.75 -17.57 -38.10
N VAL A 181 6.63 -17.77 -37.41
CA VAL A 181 6.55 -18.62 -36.19
C VAL A 181 5.56 -19.77 -36.33
N ASP A 182 5.13 -20.07 -37.56
CA ASP A 182 4.19 -21.15 -37.88
C ASP A 182 4.87 -22.53 -38.09
N THR A 183 6.17 -22.67 -37.81
CA THR A 183 6.85 -23.96 -37.94
C THR A 183 6.52 -24.90 -36.77
N GLY A 184 5.50 -25.73 -37.04
CA GLY A 184 5.05 -26.92 -36.34
C GLY A 184 5.82 -27.37 -35.10
N ASN A 185 5.10 -27.37 -33.98
CA ASN A 185 5.41 -28.12 -32.76
C ASN A 185 5.68 -29.60 -33.10
N ARG A 186 6.94 -29.95 -33.35
CA ARG A 186 7.37 -31.36 -33.41
C ARG A 186 7.06 -31.94 -32.04
N SER A 187 6.00 -32.74 -31.97
CA SER A 187 5.57 -33.46 -30.78
C SER A 187 6.79 -34.16 -30.18
N THR A 188 7.34 -33.55 -29.15
CA THR A 188 8.57 -34.02 -28.53
C THR A 188 8.13 -35.02 -27.46
N ALA A 189 8.71 -36.21 -27.47
CA ALA A 189 8.45 -37.29 -26.50
C ALA A 189 8.57 -36.86 -25.01
N VAL A 190 9.10 -35.65 -24.75
CA VAL A 190 9.23 -35.03 -23.43
C VAL A 190 7.97 -34.30 -22.93
N GLN A 191 6.94 -34.08 -23.76
CA GLN A 191 5.68 -33.45 -23.33
C GLN A 191 5.03 -34.12 -22.10
N PRO A 192 4.88 -35.46 -22.02
CA PRO A 192 4.31 -36.10 -20.83
C PRO A 192 5.18 -35.92 -19.59
N VAL A 193 6.51 -35.91 -19.76
CA VAL A 193 7.46 -35.67 -18.64
C VAL A 193 7.35 -34.23 -18.14
N ALA A 194 7.25 -33.26 -19.05
CA ALA A 194 7.06 -31.84 -18.70
C ALA A 194 5.72 -31.62 -17.98
N LEU A 195 4.65 -32.27 -18.43
CA LEU A 195 3.34 -32.21 -17.77
C LEU A 195 3.39 -32.84 -16.37
N MET A 196 4.02 -34.01 -16.23
CA MET A 196 4.20 -34.66 -14.93
C MET A 196 4.98 -33.77 -13.96
N MET A 197 6.07 -33.14 -14.42
CA MET A 197 6.87 -32.22 -13.61
C MET A 197 6.08 -30.97 -13.21
N GLY A 198 5.27 -30.42 -14.12
CA GLY A 198 4.39 -29.28 -13.82
C GLY A 198 3.34 -29.60 -12.77
N ILE A 199 2.70 -30.77 -12.88
CA ILE A 199 1.72 -31.25 -11.89
C ILE A 199 2.40 -31.53 -10.55
N ALA A 200 3.57 -32.15 -10.54
CA ALA A 200 4.34 -32.41 -9.33
C ALA A 200 4.72 -31.12 -8.61
N LEU A 201 5.18 -30.11 -9.34
CA LEU A 201 5.50 -28.79 -8.78
C LEU A 201 4.26 -28.09 -8.22
N LEU A 202 3.14 -28.12 -8.96
CA LEU A 202 1.87 -27.55 -8.49
C LEU A 202 1.38 -28.25 -7.22
N GLY A 203 1.47 -29.59 -7.18
CA GLY A 203 1.12 -30.40 -6.01
C GLY A 203 2.01 -30.11 -4.80
N ALA A 204 3.33 -29.97 -5.01
CA ALA A 204 4.26 -29.60 -3.96
C ALA A 204 3.98 -28.20 -3.40
N LEU A 205 3.68 -27.23 -4.27
CA LEU A 205 3.30 -25.88 -3.85
C LEU A 205 1.98 -25.87 -3.07
N ALA A 206 0.96 -26.59 -3.56
CA ALA A 206 -0.32 -26.72 -2.88
C ALA A 206 -0.17 -27.39 -1.50
N TYR A 207 0.63 -28.47 -1.41
CA TYR A 207 0.95 -29.12 -0.15
C TYR A 207 1.65 -28.16 0.82
N SER A 208 2.64 -27.41 0.34
CA SER A 208 3.35 -26.42 1.16
C SER A 208 2.42 -25.32 1.67
N ILE A 209 1.46 -24.86 0.87
CA ILE A 209 0.51 -23.81 1.26
C ILE A 209 -0.46 -24.31 2.34
N VAL A 210 -0.95 -25.55 2.21
CA VAL A 210 -1.91 -26.14 3.16
C VAL A 210 -1.25 -26.47 4.50
N GLN A 211 0.01 -26.94 4.47
CA GLN A 211 0.76 -27.32 5.67
C GLN A 211 1.47 -26.14 6.34
N ALA A 212 1.54 -24.98 5.69
CA ALA A 212 2.13 -23.79 6.28
C ALA A 212 1.26 -23.30 7.44
N GLU A 213 1.89 -23.09 8.59
CA GLU A 213 1.27 -22.38 9.71
C GLU A 213 1.31 -20.87 9.41
N TRP A 214 0.19 -20.36 8.90
CA TRP A 214 0.04 -18.93 8.62
C TRP A 214 -0.11 -18.16 9.93
N ALA A 215 0.75 -17.17 10.16
CA ALA A 215 0.60 -16.21 11.24
C ALA A 215 -0.58 -15.26 10.91
N LEU A 216 -1.80 -15.73 11.16
CA LEU A 216 -3.02 -14.96 10.93
C LEU A 216 -3.09 -13.81 11.95
N LEU A 217 -3.49 -12.62 11.47
CA LEU A 217 -3.73 -11.49 12.35
C LEU A 217 -4.92 -11.82 13.29
N PRO A 218 -4.90 -11.38 14.56
CA PRO A 218 -6.00 -11.63 15.47
C PRO A 218 -7.32 -11.04 14.96
N ASP A 219 -8.41 -11.81 15.02
CA ASP A 219 -9.78 -11.37 14.67
C ASP A 219 -10.28 -10.19 15.51
N SER A 220 -9.56 -9.82 16.57
CA SER A 220 -9.91 -8.78 17.54
C SER A 220 -9.42 -7.38 17.19
N LEU A 221 -8.79 -7.16 16.02
CA LEU A 221 -8.34 -5.84 15.59
C LEU A 221 -9.54 -4.87 15.46
N PRO A 222 -9.66 -3.86 16.35
CA PRO A 222 -10.78 -2.94 16.34
C PRO A 222 -10.43 -1.76 15.43
N GLY A 223 -10.64 -1.93 14.13
CA GLY A 223 -10.49 -0.87 13.15
C GLY A 223 -10.78 -1.39 11.75
N PRO A 224 -11.28 -0.55 10.84
CA PRO A 224 -11.24 -0.89 9.42
C PRO A 224 -9.78 -1.19 9.06
N ILE A 225 -9.50 -2.38 8.53
CA ILE A 225 -8.19 -2.78 7.97
C ILE A 225 -7.66 -1.70 7.00
N ALA A 226 -8.58 -0.91 6.43
CA ALA A 226 -8.34 0.28 5.62
C ALA A 226 -7.39 1.32 6.26
N THR A 227 -7.27 1.43 7.58
CA THR A 227 -6.35 2.41 8.19
C THR A 227 -4.89 1.96 8.22
N VAL A 228 -4.60 0.66 8.00
CA VAL A 228 -3.23 0.11 8.02
C VAL A 228 -2.49 0.42 6.71
N PHE A 229 -3.21 0.56 5.60
CA PHE A 229 -2.64 0.77 4.26
C PHE A 229 -2.69 2.24 3.78
N VAL A 230 -3.07 3.17 4.67
CA VAL A 230 -3.05 4.60 4.35
C VAL A 230 -1.57 5.03 4.30
N GLU A 231 -1.09 5.45 3.14
CA GLU A 231 0.30 5.88 2.85
C GLU A 231 1.31 4.80 2.40
N THR A 232 0.86 3.69 1.81
CA THR A 232 1.76 2.66 1.25
C THR A 232 2.89 3.19 0.34
N PRO A 233 2.69 4.18 -0.57
CA PRO A 233 3.79 4.66 -1.42
C PRO A 233 4.85 5.46 -0.64
N THR A 234 4.43 6.24 0.35
CA THR A 234 5.34 7.05 1.18
C THR A 234 6.24 6.13 2.00
N GLN A 235 5.67 5.10 2.61
CA GLN A 235 6.42 4.13 3.40
C GLN A 235 7.37 3.31 2.53
N LEU A 236 6.93 2.90 1.34
CA LEU A 236 7.79 2.20 0.38
C LEU A 236 8.97 3.09 -0.07
N GLY A 237 8.71 4.36 -0.39
CA GLY A 237 9.75 5.32 -0.75
C GLY A 237 10.77 5.52 0.39
N ARG A 238 10.31 5.60 1.64
CA ARG A 238 11.20 5.67 2.80
C ARG A 238 12.08 4.43 2.92
N LEU A 239 11.50 3.24 2.81
CA LEU A 239 12.24 1.97 2.88
C LEU A 239 13.29 1.87 1.76
N LEU A 240 12.94 2.23 0.53
CA LEU A 240 13.86 2.24 -0.62
C LEU A 240 15.03 3.20 -0.45
N LEU A 241 14.82 4.35 0.22
CA LEU A 241 15.84 5.37 0.44
C LEU A 241 16.58 5.24 1.78
N SER A 242 16.20 4.27 2.62
CA SER A 242 16.88 3.97 3.89
C SER A 242 17.42 2.55 3.86
N ASP A 243 16.64 1.58 4.33
CA ASP A 243 17.09 0.20 4.54
C ASP A 243 17.46 -0.51 3.23
N TYR A 244 16.78 -0.19 2.12
CA TYR A 244 16.96 -0.84 0.81
C TYR A 244 17.70 0.04 -0.22
N VAL A 245 18.48 1.03 0.23
CA VAL A 245 19.20 1.96 -0.67
C VAL A 245 20.11 1.23 -1.67
N LEU A 246 20.78 0.15 -1.24
CA LEU A 246 21.65 -0.61 -2.12
C LEU A 246 20.87 -1.34 -3.22
N ALA A 247 19.71 -1.91 -2.88
CA ALA A 247 18.85 -2.57 -3.85
C ALA A 247 18.27 -1.57 -4.87
N PHE A 248 17.92 -0.37 -4.42
CA PHE A 248 17.47 0.72 -5.29
C PHE A 248 18.58 1.16 -6.27
N GLU A 249 19.80 1.34 -5.79
CA GLU A 249 20.94 1.72 -6.63
C GLU A 249 21.27 0.63 -7.67
N VAL A 250 21.28 -0.64 -7.24
CA VAL A 250 21.51 -1.79 -8.13
C VAL A 250 20.41 -1.88 -9.19
N ALA A 251 19.15 -1.64 -8.85
CA ALA A 251 18.07 -1.58 -9.83
C ALA A 251 18.29 -0.44 -10.84
N GLY A 252 18.77 0.74 -10.39
CA GLY A 252 19.14 1.85 -11.27
C GLY A 252 20.25 1.48 -12.26
N VAL A 253 21.33 0.86 -11.78
CA VAL A 253 22.43 0.37 -12.63
C VAL A 253 21.95 -0.72 -13.58
N LEU A 254 21.06 -1.61 -13.13
CA LEU A 254 20.46 -2.66 -13.96
C LEU A 254 19.62 -2.06 -15.10
N LEU A 255 18.81 -1.03 -14.83
CA LEU A 255 18.04 -0.32 -15.84
C LEU A 255 18.94 0.40 -16.84
N LEU A 256 20.01 1.05 -16.36
CA LEU A 256 21.01 1.68 -17.23
C LEU A 256 21.68 0.64 -18.14
N ALA A 257 22.12 -0.48 -17.57
CA ALA A 257 22.73 -1.58 -18.31
C ALA A 257 21.77 -2.19 -19.34
N ALA A 258 20.48 -2.33 -18.99
CA ALA A 258 19.45 -2.82 -19.91
C ALA A 258 19.27 -1.89 -21.12
N VAL A 259 19.24 -0.57 -20.91
CA VAL A 259 19.14 0.40 -22.01
C VAL A 259 20.39 0.39 -22.88
N ILE A 260 21.59 0.40 -22.29
CA ILE A 260 22.86 0.30 -23.04
C ILE A 260 22.90 -1.02 -23.83
N GLY A 261 22.51 -2.14 -23.22
CA GLY A 261 22.45 -3.45 -23.85
C GLY A 261 21.50 -3.47 -25.05
N ALA A 262 20.27 -2.99 -24.89
CA ALA A 262 19.29 -2.89 -25.97
C ALA A 262 19.80 -2.02 -27.14
N LEU A 263 20.39 -0.84 -26.84
CA LEU A 263 20.96 0.04 -27.87
C LEU A 263 22.16 -0.59 -28.58
N SER A 264 23.01 -1.33 -27.87
CA SER A 264 24.16 -2.01 -28.46
C SER A 264 23.76 -3.11 -29.45
N LEU A 265 22.61 -3.76 -29.23
CA LEU A 265 22.07 -4.80 -30.11
C LEU A 265 21.45 -4.21 -31.39
N VAL A 266 20.79 -3.05 -31.28
CA VAL A 266 20.14 -2.39 -32.43
C VAL A 266 21.15 -1.61 -33.29
N ARG A 267 22.30 -1.25 -32.73
CA ARG A 267 23.33 -0.49 -33.45
C ARG A 267 24.02 -1.37 -34.50
N GLU A 268 23.69 -1.13 -35.77
CA GLU A 268 24.42 -1.72 -36.90
C GLU A 268 25.87 -1.22 -36.91
N ARG A 269 26.82 -2.14 -37.08
CA ARG A 269 28.23 -1.81 -37.31
C ARG A 269 28.37 -1.32 -38.75
N HIS A 270 28.46 -0.01 -38.88
CA HIS A 270 28.94 0.60 -40.11
C HIS A 270 30.47 0.58 -40.09
N ASP A 271 31.04 -0.62 -40.25
CA ASP A 271 32.47 -0.80 -40.47
C ASP A 271 32.71 -0.77 -41.99
N ALA A 272 33.51 0.21 -42.40
CA ALA A 272 33.87 0.58 -43.77
C ALA A 272 34.74 -0.46 -44.50
#